data_AF-A0A349Q9K1-F1
#
_entry.id   AF-A0A349Q9K1-F1
#
_cell.length_a   1.000
_cell.length_b   1.000
_cell.length_c   1.000
_cell.angle_alpha   90.00
_cell.angle_beta   90.00
_cell.angle_gamma   90.00
#
_symmetry.space_group_name_H-M   'P 1'
#
loop_
_entity.id
_entity.type
_entity.pdbx_description
1 polymer ?
#
loop_
_entity_poly.entity_id
_entity_poly.type
_entity_poly.pdbx_seq_one_letter_code
_entity_poly.pdbx_strand_id
1 'polypeptide(L)'
;MKNAIIYVFSGTGNTKKACDIYKNEFEKFGIETTLYNVRKGFENLPNPNDFDLVGFAYPIHGFNAPYIMLDLAKALPKANEKKGYFVVKTSGEPLKINNVSSIKFNDIMKKKGYVAGSEYHYVMPYNMIFRHTDDMAAKMKNTLDKLAPVEAREVICGVEHKLAKVPFGRFVAWVVRIEQPAMKVNGRFFKVDSDKCINCGACAKNCPVGNIKIDENGKFTFGNDCVMCTRCSFNCPRDAFDIGILNGWRVNGKYSFKAP
;
A
#
# COMPACT_ATOMS: atom_id res chain seq x y z
N MET A 1 -20.58 16.35 12.90
CA MET A 1 -19.09 16.45 12.88
C MET A 1 -18.63 15.96 11.53
N LYS A 2 -17.57 16.54 10.96
CA LYS A 2 -17.02 15.99 9.71
C LYS A 2 -16.33 14.66 9.99
N ASN A 3 -16.40 13.74 9.05
CA ASN A 3 -15.72 12.46 9.15
C ASN A 3 -14.91 12.14 7.88
N ALA A 4 -13.94 11.24 8.03
CA ALA A 4 -13.06 10.82 6.96
C ALA A 4 -12.84 9.31 7.00
N ILE A 5 -12.64 8.71 5.84
CA ILE A 5 -12.13 7.35 5.72
C ILE A 5 -10.90 7.32 4.82
N ILE A 6 -9.89 6.54 5.22
CA ILE A 6 -8.76 6.20 4.38
C ILE A 6 -8.69 4.68 4.26
N TYR A 7 -8.84 4.17 3.04
CA TYR A 7 -8.63 2.76 2.73
C TYR A 7 -7.15 2.50 2.52
N VAL A 8 -6.52 1.79 3.45
CA VAL A 8 -5.07 1.63 3.54
C VAL A 8 -4.65 0.22 3.17
N PHE A 9 -3.85 0.08 2.12
CA PHE A 9 -3.03 -1.10 1.90
C PHE A 9 -1.56 -0.75 2.15
N SER A 10 -0.88 -1.56 2.97
CA SER A 10 0.52 -1.31 3.36
C SER A 10 1.22 -2.63 3.62
N GLY A 11 2.26 -2.97 2.85
CA GLY A 11 3.04 -4.19 3.06
C GLY A 11 3.83 -4.13 4.36
N THR A 12 4.86 -3.28 4.37
CA THR A 12 5.88 -3.16 5.42
C THR A 12 5.67 -1.96 6.35
N GLY A 13 4.51 -1.29 6.26
CA GLY A 13 4.14 -0.19 7.14
C GLY A 13 4.52 1.20 6.65
N ASN A 14 5.18 1.35 5.49
CA ASN A 14 5.57 2.67 4.96
C ASN A 14 4.34 3.56 4.65
N THR A 15 3.39 3.06 3.85
CA THR A 15 2.14 3.77 3.56
C THR A 15 1.33 4.04 4.82
N LYS A 16 1.32 3.09 5.77
CA LYS A 16 0.60 3.27 7.05
C LYS A 16 1.13 4.48 7.83
N LYS A 17 2.45 4.71 7.86
CA LYS A 17 3.04 5.89 8.53
C LYS A 17 2.47 7.19 7.97
N ALA A 18 2.31 7.29 6.65
CA ALA A 18 1.69 8.47 6.04
C ALA A 18 0.21 8.61 6.47
N CYS A 19 -0.56 7.52 6.44
CA CYS A 19 -1.97 7.55 6.86
C CYS A 19 -2.15 7.89 8.35
N ASP A 20 -1.24 7.43 9.21
CA ASP A 20 -1.25 7.77 10.64
C ASP A 20 -1.05 9.29 10.83
N ILE A 21 -0.16 9.92 10.04
CA ILE A 21 0.01 11.37 10.04
C ILE A 21 -1.25 12.09 9.55
N TYR A 22 -1.86 11.62 8.46
CA TYR A 22 -3.12 12.21 7.94
C TYR A 22 -4.25 12.12 8.97
N LYS A 23 -4.43 10.95 9.60
CA LYS A 23 -5.42 10.76 10.67
C LYS A 23 -5.18 11.75 11.82
N ASN A 24 -3.96 11.80 12.33
CA ASN A 24 -3.63 12.71 13.43
C ASN A 24 -3.86 14.17 13.06
N GLU A 25 -3.55 14.56 11.82
CA GLU A 25 -3.77 15.93 11.36
C GLU A 25 -5.27 16.23 11.18
N PHE A 26 -6.03 15.34 10.55
CA PHE A 26 -7.48 15.48 10.40
C PHE A 26 -8.20 15.61 11.76
N GLU A 27 -7.79 14.82 12.75
CA GLU A 27 -8.37 14.83 14.09
C GLU A 27 -8.08 16.13 14.86
N LYS A 28 -6.91 16.76 14.65
CA LYS A 28 -6.63 18.11 15.21
C LYS A 28 -7.60 19.17 14.68
N PHE A 29 -8.14 18.98 13.47
CA PHE A 29 -9.13 19.86 12.85
C PHE A 29 -10.57 19.35 13.05
N GLY A 30 -10.80 18.45 14.00
CA GLY A 30 -12.14 17.99 14.38
C GLY A 30 -12.80 17.05 13.36
N ILE A 31 -12.00 16.37 12.52
CA ILE A 31 -12.48 15.40 11.53
C ILE A 31 -12.23 13.98 12.05
N GLU A 32 -13.31 13.29 12.43
CA GLU A 32 -13.22 11.91 12.91
C GLU A 32 -12.74 11.00 11.77
N THR A 33 -11.61 10.33 11.94
CA THR A 33 -10.94 9.64 10.82
C THR A 33 -10.82 8.14 11.03
N THR A 34 -11.43 7.36 10.13
CA THR A 34 -11.35 5.90 10.08
C THR A 34 -10.22 5.45 9.14
N LEU A 35 -9.33 4.57 9.62
CA LEU A 35 -8.37 3.88 8.76
C LEU A 35 -8.85 2.44 8.52
N TYR A 36 -9.32 2.16 7.31
CA TYR A 36 -9.74 0.82 6.93
C TYR A 36 -8.56 0.05 6.33
N ASN A 37 -8.06 -0.97 7.03
CA ASN A 37 -6.98 -1.82 6.52
C ASN A 37 -7.50 -2.78 5.46
N VAL A 38 -7.09 -2.57 4.21
CA VAL A 38 -7.56 -3.37 3.07
C VAL A 38 -6.98 -4.78 3.14
N ARG A 39 -7.88 -5.77 3.27
CA ARG A 39 -7.60 -7.20 3.23
C ARG A 39 -8.53 -7.88 2.21
N LYS A 40 -8.10 -9.03 1.68
CA LYS A 40 -8.93 -9.86 0.79
C LYS A 40 -10.21 -10.26 1.52
N GLY A 41 -11.34 -10.22 0.82
CA GLY A 41 -12.67 -10.46 1.37
C GLY A 41 -13.40 -9.16 1.75
N PHE A 42 -12.67 -8.06 1.99
CA PHE A 42 -13.25 -6.75 2.33
C PHE A 42 -14.30 -6.84 3.45
N GLU A 43 -13.99 -7.61 4.50
CA GLU A 43 -14.89 -7.76 5.66
C GLU A 43 -15.25 -6.39 6.24
N ASN A 44 -16.54 -6.21 6.54
CA ASN A 44 -17.10 -4.96 7.09
C ASN A 44 -16.66 -3.71 6.30
N LEU A 45 -16.62 -3.79 4.97
CA LEU A 45 -16.20 -2.69 4.09
C LEU A 45 -17.06 -1.44 4.31
N PRO A 46 -16.52 -0.35 4.87
CA PRO A 46 -17.30 0.87 5.06
C PRO A 46 -17.64 1.48 3.70
N ASN A 47 -18.84 2.03 3.57
CA ASN A 47 -19.29 2.66 2.34
C ASN A 47 -18.69 4.09 2.24
N PRO A 48 -17.96 4.43 1.17
CA PRO A 48 -17.36 5.77 1.03
C PRO A 48 -18.40 6.90 1.02
N ASN A 49 -19.65 6.61 0.65
CA ASN A 49 -20.70 7.62 0.59
C ASN A 49 -21.03 8.20 1.98
N ASP A 50 -20.77 7.45 3.05
CA ASP A 50 -21.07 7.82 4.44
C ASP A 50 -20.02 8.75 5.07
N PHE A 51 -18.96 9.08 4.32
CA PHE A 51 -17.82 9.87 4.81
C PHE A 51 -17.65 11.19 4.05
N ASP A 52 -17.41 12.32 4.72
CA ASP A 52 -17.18 13.59 4.04
C ASP A 52 -15.89 13.59 3.21
N LEU A 53 -14.82 12.99 3.75
CA LEU A 53 -13.53 12.83 3.06
C LEU A 53 -13.21 11.35 2.80
N VAL A 54 -12.79 11.04 1.58
CA VAL A 54 -12.45 9.69 1.15
C VAL A 54 -11.02 9.65 0.63
N GLY A 55 -10.19 8.79 1.20
CA GLY A 55 -8.79 8.58 0.82
C GLY A 55 -8.49 7.14 0.45
N PHE A 56 -7.58 6.94 -0.49
CA PHE A 56 -7.03 5.63 -0.84
C PHE A 56 -5.51 5.66 -0.73
N ALA A 57 -4.93 4.74 0.04
CA ALA A 57 -3.50 4.75 0.29
C ALA A 57 -2.86 3.40 -0.02
N TYR A 58 -1.78 3.40 -0.81
CA TYR A 58 -1.08 2.17 -1.20
C TYR A 58 0.40 2.39 -1.58
N PRO A 59 1.27 1.38 -1.38
CA PRO A 59 2.56 1.34 -2.05
C PRO A 59 2.37 1.11 -3.56
N ILE A 60 3.27 1.64 -4.38
CA ILE A 60 3.26 1.41 -5.82
C ILE A 60 3.92 0.06 -6.12
N HIS A 61 3.22 -0.78 -6.88
CA HIS A 61 3.71 -2.08 -7.35
C HIS A 61 3.80 -2.03 -8.88
N GLY A 62 5.01 -2.05 -9.44
CA GLY A 62 5.20 -2.05 -10.90
C GLY A 62 4.54 -0.87 -11.61
N PHE A 63 4.75 0.35 -11.08
CA PHE A 63 4.08 1.58 -11.55
C PHE A 63 2.54 1.47 -11.63
N ASN A 64 1.93 0.62 -10.82
CA ASN A 64 0.49 0.43 -10.71
C ASN A 64 0.06 0.44 -9.23
N ALA A 65 -1.20 0.75 -8.98
CA ALA A 65 -1.85 0.38 -7.72
C ALA A 65 -1.82 -1.16 -7.56
N PRO A 66 -1.57 -1.68 -6.34
CA PRO A 66 -1.62 -3.12 -6.07
C PRO A 66 -2.99 -3.69 -6.45
N TYR A 67 -3.03 -4.92 -6.97
CA TYR A 67 -4.30 -5.47 -7.47
C TYR A 67 -5.38 -5.56 -6.39
N ILE A 68 -5.02 -5.71 -5.11
CA ILE A 68 -5.98 -5.69 -3.99
C ILE A 68 -6.72 -4.35 -3.88
N MET A 69 -6.06 -3.23 -4.24
CA MET A 69 -6.70 -1.92 -4.33
C MET A 69 -7.55 -1.78 -5.59
N LEU A 70 -7.15 -2.41 -6.70
CA LEU A 70 -7.99 -2.47 -7.90
C LEU A 70 -9.25 -3.30 -7.65
N ASP A 71 -9.15 -4.37 -6.86
CA ASP A 71 -10.28 -5.20 -6.46
C ASP A 71 -11.18 -4.47 -5.47
N LEU A 72 -10.62 -3.71 -4.53
CA LEU A 72 -11.38 -2.79 -3.68
C LEU A 72 -12.18 -1.80 -4.54
N ALA A 73 -11.55 -1.11 -5.49
CA ALA A 73 -12.22 -0.12 -6.34
C ALA A 73 -13.44 -0.70 -7.07
N LYS A 74 -13.33 -1.96 -7.52
CA LYS A 74 -14.44 -2.70 -8.14
C LYS A 74 -15.55 -3.04 -7.13
N ALA A 75 -15.17 -3.46 -5.93
CA ALA A 75 -16.09 -3.92 -4.88
C ALA A 75 -16.88 -2.78 -4.19
N LEU A 76 -16.35 -1.55 -4.19
CA LEU A 76 -17.06 -0.40 -3.63
C LEU A 76 -18.43 -0.19 -4.31
N PRO A 77 -19.39 0.50 -3.68
CA PRO A 77 -20.63 0.89 -4.35
C PRO A 77 -20.40 1.98 -5.41
N LYS A 78 -21.45 2.37 -6.14
CA LYS A 78 -21.41 3.63 -6.90
C LYS A 78 -21.46 4.81 -5.93
N ALA A 79 -20.82 5.91 -6.31
CA ALA A 79 -20.94 7.16 -5.60
C ALA A 79 -22.37 7.70 -5.68
N ASN A 80 -22.83 8.33 -4.60
CA ASN A 80 -24.00 9.19 -4.65
C ASN A 80 -23.58 10.47 -5.41
N GLU A 81 -24.15 10.66 -6.60
CA GLU A 81 -23.81 11.76 -7.51
C GLU A 81 -22.31 11.78 -7.91
N LYS A 82 -21.53 12.70 -7.33
CA LYS A 82 -20.08 12.85 -7.53
C LYS A 82 -19.39 12.86 -6.18
N LYS A 83 -18.60 11.83 -5.90
CA LYS A 83 -17.82 11.72 -4.65
C LYS A 83 -16.33 11.96 -4.92
N GLY A 84 -15.79 13.04 -4.36
CA GLY A 84 -14.35 13.33 -4.41
C GLY A 84 -13.54 12.33 -3.59
N TYR A 85 -12.31 12.03 -4.02
CA TYR A 85 -11.34 11.30 -3.20
C TYR A 85 -9.90 11.76 -3.45
N PHE A 86 -9.03 11.50 -2.48
CA PHE A 86 -7.59 11.70 -2.61
C PHE A 86 -6.82 10.37 -2.59
N VAL A 87 -5.59 10.38 -3.08
CA VAL A 87 -4.71 9.20 -3.11
C VAL A 87 -3.38 9.52 -2.42
N VAL A 88 -2.93 8.60 -1.56
CA VAL A 88 -1.60 8.66 -0.92
C VAL A 88 -0.76 7.48 -1.37
N LYS A 89 0.40 7.75 -1.96
CA LYS A 89 1.26 6.73 -2.58
C LYS A 89 2.62 6.69 -1.91
N THR A 90 3.22 5.49 -1.87
CA THR A 90 4.63 5.35 -1.50
C THR A 90 5.40 4.50 -2.52
N SER A 91 6.67 4.83 -2.76
CA SER A 91 7.60 4.02 -3.56
C SER A 91 9.01 4.11 -2.99
N GLY A 92 9.88 3.18 -3.39
CA GLY A 92 11.30 3.20 -3.02
C GLY A 92 12.17 4.21 -3.77
N GLU A 93 11.61 4.89 -4.77
CA GLU A 93 12.37 5.78 -5.65
C GLU A 93 11.54 7.01 -6.10
N PRO A 94 12.19 8.12 -6.49
CA PRO A 94 11.55 9.40 -6.82
C PRO A 94 11.17 9.60 -8.31
N LEU A 95 11.33 8.60 -9.17
CA LEU A 95 11.06 8.66 -10.60
C LEU A 95 9.60 9.07 -10.88
N LYS A 96 9.46 10.03 -11.80
CA LYS A 96 8.16 10.57 -12.23
C LYS A 96 7.21 9.52 -12.79
N ILE A 97 7.73 8.40 -13.29
CA ILE A 97 6.89 7.31 -13.83
C ILE A 97 5.93 6.75 -12.75
N ASN A 98 6.26 6.86 -11.46
CA ASN A 98 5.36 6.48 -10.37
C ASN A 98 4.00 7.21 -10.38
N ASN A 99 3.93 8.39 -10.98
CA ASN A 99 2.70 9.17 -11.09
C ASN A 99 1.59 8.39 -11.82
N VAL A 100 1.96 7.47 -12.72
CA VAL A 100 1.00 6.68 -13.53
C VAL A 100 0.28 5.59 -12.74
N SER A 101 0.72 5.31 -11.50
CA SER A 101 0.22 4.21 -10.68
C SER A 101 -1.28 4.21 -10.41
N SER A 102 -1.89 5.40 -10.36
CA SER A 102 -3.32 5.58 -10.12
C SER A 102 -4.17 5.43 -11.38
N ILE A 103 -3.61 5.43 -12.60
CA ILE A 103 -4.39 5.51 -13.85
C ILE A 103 -5.48 4.44 -13.90
N LYS A 104 -5.15 3.17 -13.64
CA LYS A 104 -6.14 2.07 -13.70
C LYS A 104 -7.14 2.13 -12.57
N PHE A 105 -6.70 2.54 -11.37
CA PHE A 105 -7.57 2.74 -10.23
C PHE A 105 -8.60 3.85 -10.53
N ASN A 106 -8.12 4.99 -11.03
CA ASN A 106 -8.93 6.14 -11.40
C ASN A 106 -9.93 5.80 -12.51
N ASP A 107 -9.55 4.99 -13.52
CA ASP A 107 -10.47 4.49 -14.55
C ASP A 107 -11.65 3.69 -13.97
N ILE A 108 -11.40 2.84 -12.98
CA ILE A 108 -12.44 2.03 -12.32
C ILE A 108 -13.35 2.93 -11.49
N MET A 109 -12.75 3.81 -10.69
CA MET A 109 -13.45 4.73 -9.80
C MET A 109 -14.33 5.72 -10.58
N LYS A 110 -13.83 6.27 -11.69
CA LYS A 110 -14.56 7.20 -12.57
C LYS A 110 -15.87 6.58 -13.10
N LYS A 111 -15.85 5.31 -13.50
CA LYS A 111 -17.05 4.59 -13.97
C LYS A 111 -18.12 4.43 -12.89
N LYS A 112 -17.75 4.65 -11.62
CA LYS A 112 -18.60 4.48 -10.45
C LYS A 112 -18.99 5.83 -9.84
N GLY A 113 -18.76 6.96 -10.52
CA GLY A 113 -19.16 8.29 -10.06
C GLY A 113 -18.17 8.97 -9.10
N TYR A 114 -16.99 8.39 -8.90
CA TYR A 114 -15.95 9.01 -8.07
C TYR A 114 -15.07 9.96 -8.88
N VAL A 115 -14.66 11.05 -8.25
CA VAL A 115 -13.83 12.11 -8.85
C VAL A 115 -12.48 12.15 -8.13
N ALA A 116 -11.39 11.90 -8.85
CA ALA A 116 -10.05 12.05 -8.29
C ALA A 116 -9.76 13.54 -8.06
N GLY A 117 -9.53 13.93 -6.80
CA GLY A 117 -9.14 15.28 -6.39
C GLY A 117 -7.62 15.41 -6.38
N SER A 118 -6.99 14.92 -5.32
CA SER A 118 -5.57 15.10 -5.05
C SER A 118 -4.80 13.79 -4.98
N GLU A 119 -3.55 13.80 -5.43
CA GLU A 119 -2.66 12.65 -5.34
C GLU A 119 -1.30 13.07 -4.77
N TYR A 120 -0.88 12.41 -3.70
CA TYR A 120 0.38 12.67 -2.99
C TYR A 120 1.30 11.46 -3.08
N HIS A 121 2.60 11.71 -3.21
CA HIS A 121 3.60 10.65 -3.40
C HIS A 121 4.81 10.87 -2.49
N TYR A 122 5.07 9.91 -1.61
CA TYR A 122 6.22 9.91 -0.72
C TYR A 122 7.23 8.84 -1.12
N VAL A 123 8.51 9.22 -1.14
CA VAL A 123 9.60 8.26 -1.23
C VAL A 123 9.84 7.67 0.15
N MET A 124 9.73 6.35 0.25
CA MET A 124 9.88 5.56 1.48
C MET A 124 10.73 4.34 1.17
N PRO A 125 11.54 3.83 2.12
CA PRO A 125 12.57 2.86 1.78
C PRO A 125 12.00 1.55 1.23
N TYR A 126 12.67 1.00 0.21
CA TYR A 126 12.29 -0.24 -0.46
C TYR A 126 11.99 -1.40 0.48
N ASN A 127 10.94 -2.15 0.14
CA ASN A 127 10.61 -3.45 0.72
C ASN A 127 11.00 -4.63 -0.18
N MET A 128 11.48 -4.33 -1.40
CA MET A 128 11.94 -5.24 -2.43
C MET A 128 12.89 -4.46 -3.35
N ILE A 129 13.77 -5.15 -4.08
CA ILE A 129 14.87 -4.65 -4.93
C ILE A 129 16.19 -4.50 -4.17
N PHE A 130 16.35 -3.53 -3.27
CA PHE A 130 17.57 -3.39 -2.47
C PHE A 130 17.31 -2.73 -1.10
N ARG A 131 18.20 -2.99 -0.13
CA ARG A 131 18.10 -2.42 1.23
C ARG A 131 18.73 -1.04 1.27
N HIS A 132 17.97 -0.03 1.72
CA HIS A 132 18.55 1.27 2.09
C HIS A 132 19.28 1.19 3.44
N THR A 133 20.20 2.12 3.69
CA THR A 133 20.72 2.31 5.05
C THR A 133 19.62 2.85 5.97
N ASP A 134 19.74 2.60 7.27
CA ASP A 134 18.79 3.14 8.25
C ASP A 134 18.82 4.68 8.30
N ASP A 135 19.97 5.30 8.05
CA ASP A 135 20.11 6.75 7.88
C ASP A 135 19.28 7.28 6.69
N MET A 136 19.35 6.61 5.53
CA MET A 136 18.50 6.97 4.38
C MET A 136 17.02 6.78 4.69
N ALA A 137 16.65 5.68 5.37
CA ALA A 137 15.28 5.45 5.80
C ALA A 137 14.80 6.56 6.76
N ALA A 138 15.64 7.00 7.70
CA ALA A 138 15.36 8.10 8.61
C ALA A 138 15.16 9.43 7.87
N LYS A 139 16.00 9.73 6.87
CA LYS A 139 15.85 10.92 6.00
C LYS A 139 14.53 10.90 5.22
N MET A 140 14.18 9.76 4.63
CA MET A 140 12.89 9.58 3.94
C MET A 140 11.71 9.80 4.89
N LYS A 141 11.77 9.24 6.11
CA LYS A 141 10.73 9.47 7.11
C LYS A 141 10.67 10.93 7.56
N ASN A 142 11.79 11.60 7.74
CA ASN A 142 11.81 13.03 8.10
C ASN A 142 11.15 13.90 7.03
N THR A 143 11.35 13.58 5.75
CA THR A 143 10.62 14.24 4.64
C THR A 143 9.12 13.97 4.74
N LEU A 144 8.71 12.72 4.97
CA LEU A 144 7.30 12.36 5.18
C LEU A 144 6.70 13.15 6.36
N ASP A 145 7.38 13.19 7.51
CA ASP A 145 6.90 13.86 8.73
C ASP A 145 6.69 15.37 8.53
N LYS A 146 7.44 16.00 7.61
CA LYS A 146 7.31 17.43 7.28
C LYS A 146 6.23 17.71 6.24
N LEU A 147 6.11 16.87 5.21
CA LEU A 147 5.20 17.11 4.09
C LEU A 147 3.78 16.63 4.37
N ALA A 148 3.61 15.43 4.96
CA ALA A 148 2.29 14.82 5.13
C ALA A 148 1.30 15.67 5.95
N PRO A 149 1.70 16.40 7.01
CA PRO A 149 0.77 17.30 7.70
C PRO A 149 0.30 18.47 6.82
N VAL A 150 1.17 19.01 5.96
CA VAL A 150 0.82 20.11 5.05
C VAL A 150 -0.18 19.61 4.01
N GLU A 151 0.11 18.47 3.38
CA GLU A 151 -0.73 17.86 2.35
C GLU A 151 -2.06 17.32 2.91
N ALA A 152 -2.08 16.86 4.16
CA ALA A 152 -3.32 16.58 4.86
C ALA A 152 -4.19 17.84 5.01
N ARG A 153 -3.61 18.99 5.36
CA ARG A 153 -4.34 20.26 5.40
C ARG A 153 -4.82 20.71 4.02
N GLU A 154 -4.06 20.47 2.96
CA GLU A 154 -4.52 20.68 1.58
C GLU A 154 -5.79 19.87 1.28
N VAL A 155 -5.87 18.61 1.71
CA VAL A 155 -7.09 17.79 1.59
C VAL A 155 -8.26 18.40 2.36
N ILE A 156 -8.05 18.85 3.60
CA ILE A 156 -9.09 19.48 4.42
C ILE A 156 -9.64 20.74 3.72
N CYS A 157 -8.76 21.54 3.12
CA CYS A 157 -9.10 22.76 2.42
C CYS A 157 -9.68 22.52 1.01
N GLY A 158 -9.73 21.28 0.52
CA GLY A 158 -10.21 20.95 -0.82
C GLY A 158 -9.27 21.43 -1.94
N VAL A 159 -7.99 21.61 -1.64
CA VAL A 159 -6.98 21.97 -2.65
C VAL A 159 -6.74 20.78 -3.57
N GLU A 160 -6.85 21.00 -4.88
CA GLU A 160 -6.52 19.97 -5.89
C GLU A 160 -5.00 19.91 -6.13
N HIS A 161 -4.40 18.76 -5.82
CA HIS A 161 -2.99 18.47 -6.10
C HIS A 161 -2.87 17.37 -7.15
N LYS A 162 -2.51 17.72 -8.39
CA LYS A 162 -2.35 16.75 -9.49
C LYS A 162 -0.88 16.51 -9.78
N LEU A 163 -0.48 15.24 -9.75
CA LEU A 163 0.86 14.83 -10.13
C LEU A 163 1.12 15.08 -11.63
N ALA A 164 2.38 15.38 -11.96
CA ALA A 164 2.79 15.64 -13.33
C ALA A 164 2.47 14.46 -14.27
N LYS A 165 1.93 14.78 -15.45
CA LYS A 165 1.66 13.78 -16.49
C LYS A 165 2.97 13.18 -17.02
N VAL A 166 2.92 11.91 -17.40
CA VAL A 166 4.05 11.20 -18.00
C VAL A 166 3.66 10.81 -19.43
N PRO A 167 4.42 11.24 -20.47
CA PRO A 167 4.19 10.81 -21.85
C PRO A 167 4.20 9.27 -21.94
N PHE A 168 3.26 8.71 -22.71
CA PHE A 168 3.07 7.25 -22.83
C PHE A 168 2.84 6.49 -21.51
N GLY A 169 2.62 7.20 -20.39
CA GLY A 169 2.53 6.60 -19.05
C GLY A 169 1.43 5.55 -18.92
N ARG A 170 0.31 5.72 -19.64
CA ARG A 170 -0.78 4.73 -19.69
C ARG A 170 -0.36 3.43 -20.36
N PHE A 171 0.45 3.50 -21.42
CA PHE A 171 0.98 2.32 -22.12
C PHE A 171 1.98 1.59 -21.22
N VAL A 172 2.92 2.31 -20.61
CA VAL A 172 3.88 1.73 -19.64
C VAL A 172 3.15 1.05 -18.49
N ALA A 173 2.19 1.74 -17.86
CA ALA A 173 1.39 1.17 -16.77
C ALA A 173 0.61 -0.09 -17.21
N TRP A 174 0.18 -0.16 -18.47
CA TRP A 174 -0.49 -1.34 -19.01
C TRP A 174 0.48 -2.51 -19.23
N VAL A 175 1.65 -2.28 -19.84
CA VAL A 175 2.68 -3.29 -20.05
C VAL A 175 3.16 -3.89 -18.72
N VAL A 176 3.56 -3.03 -17.78
CA VAL A 176 4.12 -3.46 -16.48
C VAL A 176 3.06 -4.13 -15.59
N ARG A 177 1.76 -3.99 -15.89
CA ARG A 177 0.71 -4.70 -15.15
C ARG A 177 0.81 -6.22 -15.26
N ILE A 178 1.55 -6.77 -16.22
CA ILE A 178 1.89 -8.20 -16.29
C ILE A 178 2.60 -8.69 -15.02
N GLU A 179 3.20 -7.80 -14.25
CA GLU A 179 3.75 -8.13 -12.94
C GLU A 179 2.67 -8.65 -11.97
N GLN A 180 1.42 -8.18 -12.04
CA GLN A 180 0.37 -8.62 -11.10
C GLN A 180 0.08 -10.13 -11.16
N PRO A 181 -0.15 -10.76 -12.33
CA PRO A 181 -0.23 -12.21 -12.40
C PRO A 181 1.11 -12.89 -12.09
N ALA A 182 2.25 -12.32 -12.49
CA ALA A 182 3.57 -12.87 -12.16
C ALA A 182 3.82 -12.92 -10.65
N MET A 183 3.36 -11.93 -9.89
CA MET A 183 3.43 -11.87 -8.42
C MET A 183 2.65 -13.01 -7.76
N LYS A 184 1.47 -13.37 -8.31
CA LYS A 184 0.68 -14.51 -7.83
C LYS A 184 1.42 -15.82 -8.05
N VAL A 185 2.00 -15.99 -9.24
CA VAL A 185 2.81 -17.16 -9.60
C VAL A 185 4.04 -17.27 -8.70
N ASN A 186 4.81 -16.18 -8.55
CA ASN A 186 5.99 -16.16 -7.68
C ASN A 186 5.65 -16.52 -6.23
N GLY A 187 4.51 -16.05 -5.73
CA GLY A 187 4.02 -16.35 -4.39
C GLY A 187 3.89 -17.85 -4.07
N ARG A 188 3.70 -18.71 -5.07
CA ARG A 188 3.64 -20.18 -4.92
C ARG A 188 5.00 -20.81 -4.65
N PHE A 189 6.08 -20.12 -5.02
CA PHE A 189 7.46 -20.58 -4.86
C PHE A 189 8.09 -20.09 -3.56
N PHE A 190 7.34 -19.39 -2.71
CA PHE A 190 7.84 -19.00 -1.39
C PHE A 190 8.14 -20.24 -0.57
N LYS A 191 9.21 -20.16 0.23
CA LYS A 191 9.61 -21.21 1.16
C LYS A 191 9.90 -20.62 2.53
N VAL A 192 9.77 -21.46 3.54
CA VAL A 192 10.19 -21.13 4.91
C VAL A 192 11.30 -22.09 5.29
N ASP A 193 12.41 -21.55 5.74
CA ASP A 193 13.53 -22.27 6.34
C ASP A 193 13.09 -22.77 7.72
N SER A 194 12.90 -24.09 7.86
CA SER A 194 12.43 -24.73 9.09
C SER A 194 13.42 -24.57 10.24
N ASP A 195 14.72 -24.48 9.95
CA ASP A 195 15.76 -24.42 10.96
C ASP A 195 15.82 -23.02 11.61
N LYS A 196 15.38 -22.00 10.87
CA LYS A 196 15.24 -20.63 11.39
C LYS A 196 13.86 -20.36 11.99
N CYS A 197 12.83 -21.02 11.47
CA CYS A 197 11.45 -20.73 11.85
C CYS A 197 11.16 -21.12 13.30
N ILE A 198 10.56 -20.19 14.05
CA ILE A 198 10.11 -20.42 15.43
C ILE A 198 8.60 -20.69 15.52
N ASN A 199 7.95 -21.01 14.40
CA ASN A 199 6.53 -21.36 14.31
C ASN A 199 5.55 -20.37 14.98
N CYS A 200 5.89 -19.07 15.02
CA CYS A 200 5.06 -18.07 15.69
C CYS A 200 3.76 -17.69 14.96
N GLY A 201 3.57 -18.16 13.71
CA GLY A 201 2.34 -17.94 12.93
C GLY A 201 2.07 -16.50 12.47
N ALA A 202 2.90 -15.53 12.83
CA ALA A 202 2.65 -14.10 12.56
C ALA A 202 2.53 -13.77 11.06
N CYS A 203 3.27 -14.47 10.21
CA CYS A 203 3.23 -14.29 8.76
C CYS A 203 1.88 -14.70 8.14
N ALA A 204 1.29 -15.82 8.58
CA ALA A 204 -0.02 -16.27 8.14
C ALA A 204 -1.14 -15.34 8.65
N LYS A 205 -1.15 -15.04 9.95
CA LYS A 205 -2.14 -14.16 10.60
C LYS A 205 -2.19 -12.75 9.98
N ASN A 206 -1.04 -12.23 9.57
CA ASN A 206 -0.92 -10.87 9.04
C ASN A 206 -0.91 -10.79 7.52
N CYS A 207 -1.02 -11.91 6.81
CA CYS A 207 -1.09 -11.91 5.35
C CYS A 207 -2.39 -11.21 4.90
N PRO A 208 -2.31 -10.08 4.17
CA PRO A 208 -3.51 -9.31 3.82
C PRO A 208 -4.41 -10.05 2.82
N VAL A 209 -3.90 -11.11 2.21
CA VAL A 209 -4.55 -11.88 1.14
C VAL A 209 -4.74 -13.35 1.51
N GLY A 210 -4.43 -13.75 2.75
CA GLY A 210 -4.58 -15.13 3.21
C GLY A 210 -3.74 -16.15 2.43
N ASN A 211 -2.63 -15.74 1.81
CA ASN A 211 -1.85 -16.59 0.92
C ASN A 211 -1.01 -17.64 1.65
N ILE A 212 -0.86 -17.56 2.97
CA ILE A 212 0.00 -18.45 3.75
C ILE A 212 -0.90 -19.23 4.70
N LYS A 213 -0.87 -20.56 4.62
CA LYS A 213 -1.51 -21.46 5.57
C LYS A 213 -0.45 -22.29 6.29
N ILE A 214 -0.70 -22.59 7.55
CA ILE A 214 0.16 -23.42 8.40
C ILE A 214 -0.75 -24.54 8.92
N ASP A 215 -0.38 -25.79 8.69
CA ASP A 215 -1.14 -26.94 9.20
C ASP A 215 -0.76 -27.28 10.65
N GLU A 216 -1.42 -28.29 11.21
CA GLU A 216 -1.20 -28.79 12.57
C GLU A 216 0.23 -29.28 12.83
N ASN A 217 0.95 -29.69 11.78
CA ASN A 217 2.34 -30.14 11.84
C ASN A 217 3.34 -28.99 11.63
N GLY A 218 2.86 -27.74 11.55
CA GLY A 218 3.69 -26.56 11.31
C GLY A 218 4.16 -26.41 9.86
N LYS A 219 3.63 -27.19 8.91
CA LYS A 219 4.01 -27.12 7.50
C LYS A 219 3.34 -25.94 6.82
N PHE A 220 4.14 -25.16 6.11
CA PHE A 220 3.70 -23.99 5.36
C PHE A 220 3.20 -24.39 3.96
N THR A 221 2.06 -23.83 3.57
CA THR A 221 1.56 -23.90 2.19
C THR A 221 1.22 -22.50 1.67
N PHE A 222 1.53 -22.28 0.39
CA PHE A 222 1.38 -20.98 -0.27
C PHE A 222 0.35 -21.05 -1.39
N GLY A 223 -0.61 -20.13 -1.36
CA GLY A 223 -1.68 -20.01 -2.35
C GLY A 223 -1.28 -19.26 -3.63
N ASN A 224 -2.28 -18.87 -4.42
CA ASN A 224 -2.15 -18.14 -5.69
C ASN A 224 -2.68 -16.69 -5.60
N ASP A 225 -2.69 -16.12 -4.39
CA ASP A 225 -3.23 -14.81 -4.07
C ASP A 225 -2.15 -13.86 -3.55
N CYS A 226 -0.87 -14.17 -3.73
CA CYS A 226 0.22 -13.34 -3.25
C CYS A 226 0.29 -11.99 -3.97
N VAL A 227 0.29 -10.91 -3.19
CA VAL A 227 0.41 -9.52 -3.68
C VAL A 227 1.85 -9.01 -3.66
N MET A 228 2.82 -9.88 -3.35
CA MET A 228 4.25 -9.56 -3.27
C MET A 228 4.59 -8.33 -2.40
N CYS A 229 3.79 -8.07 -1.36
CA CYS A 229 4.02 -6.94 -0.45
C CYS A 229 5.17 -7.14 0.54
N THR A 230 5.81 -8.33 0.52
CA THR A 230 6.92 -8.77 1.38
C THR A 230 6.70 -8.64 2.90
N ARG A 231 5.46 -8.39 3.35
CA ARG A 231 5.12 -8.29 4.79
C ARG A 231 5.60 -9.51 5.59
N CYS A 232 5.50 -10.72 5.04
CA CYS A 232 5.88 -11.96 5.70
C CYS A 232 7.40 -12.05 5.94
N SER A 233 8.22 -11.79 4.91
CA SER A 233 9.68 -11.82 5.03
C SER A 233 10.19 -10.65 5.87
N PHE A 234 9.68 -9.44 5.61
CA PHE A 234 10.14 -8.21 6.23
C PHE A 234 9.90 -8.16 7.74
N ASN A 235 8.84 -8.82 8.22
CA ASN A 235 8.49 -8.87 9.65
C ASN A 235 8.89 -10.19 10.32
N CYS A 236 9.54 -11.12 9.61
CA CYS A 236 9.99 -12.36 10.22
C CYS A 236 11.15 -12.07 11.19
N PRO A 237 11.01 -12.38 12.50
CA PRO A 237 12.07 -12.09 13.48
C PRO A 237 13.32 -12.95 13.31
N ARG A 238 13.24 -14.03 12.52
CA ARG A 238 14.32 -14.99 12.28
C ARG A 238 14.80 -15.02 10.84
N ASP A 239 14.33 -14.08 10.01
CA ASP A 239 14.63 -14.02 8.58
C ASP A 239 14.45 -15.37 7.84
N ALA A 240 13.38 -16.10 8.17
CA ALA A 240 13.18 -17.48 7.74
C ALA A 240 12.54 -17.63 6.33
N PHE A 241 12.30 -16.54 5.60
CA PHE A 241 11.53 -16.59 4.35
C PHE A 241 12.40 -16.52 3.10
N ASP A 242 12.26 -17.48 2.19
CA ASP A 242 12.67 -17.32 0.80
C ASP A 242 11.48 -16.82 -0.02
N ILE A 243 11.62 -15.71 -0.76
CA ILE A 243 10.53 -15.12 -1.56
C ILE A 243 10.50 -15.60 -3.02
N GLY A 244 10.94 -16.84 -3.25
CA GLY A 244 10.88 -17.54 -4.52
C GLY A 244 11.90 -17.03 -5.53
N ILE A 245 11.47 -16.86 -6.78
CA ILE A 245 12.34 -16.44 -7.89
C ILE A 245 12.98 -15.08 -7.61
N LEU A 246 12.31 -14.23 -6.84
CA LEU A 246 12.75 -12.87 -6.51
C LEU A 246 13.57 -12.78 -5.22
N ASN A 247 14.06 -13.90 -4.66
CA ASN A 247 14.75 -13.90 -3.38
C ASN A 247 16.03 -13.04 -3.36
N GLY A 248 16.72 -12.91 -4.49
CA GLY A 248 17.87 -12.00 -4.62
C GLY A 248 17.54 -10.51 -4.48
N TRP A 249 16.27 -10.13 -4.64
CA TRP A 249 15.76 -8.76 -4.48
C TRP A 249 15.06 -8.55 -3.14
N ARG A 250 15.17 -9.51 -2.22
CA ARG A 250 14.53 -9.45 -0.90
C ARG A 250 15.23 -8.42 -0.02
N VAL A 251 14.47 -7.53 0.58
CA VAL A 251 14.96 -6.66 1.67
C VAL A 251 14.71 -7.34 3.00
N ASN A 252 15.78 -7.59 3.76
CA ASN A 252 15.72 -8.28 5.04
C ASN A 252 15.73 -7.30 6.20
N GLY A 253 14.89 -7.54 7.20
CA GLY A 253 14.83 -6.78 8.44
C GLY A 253 14.14 -5.43 8.31
N LYS A 254 13.55 -4.99 9.43
CA LYS A 254 12.91 -3.68 9.52
C LYS A 254 13.94 -2.55 9.42
N TYR A 255 13.50 -1.40 8.93
CA TYR A 255 14.24 -0.16 9.08
C TYR A 255 14.03 0.39 10.48
N SER A 256 15.09 0.88 11.12
CA SER A 256 14.98 1.52 12.44
C SER A 256 14.27 2.87 12.35
N PHE A 257 14.40 3.57 11.21
CA PHE A 257 13.98 4.96 11.00
C PHE A 257 14.57 5.93 12.03
N LYS A 258 15.70 5.57 12.64
CA LYS A 258 16.45 6.43 13.55
C LYS A 258 17.65 6.98 12.80
N ALA A 259 17.92 8.27 13.00
CA ALA A 259 19.21 8.83 12.60
C ALA A 259 20.30 8.10 13.42
N PRO A 260 21.48 7.86 12.82
CA PRO A 260 22.64 7.38 13.55
C PRO A 260 23.05 8.34 14.67
#